data_AF-A0A537BEP5-F1
#
_entry.id   AF-A0A537BEP5-F1
#
_cell.length_a   1.000
_cell.length_b   1.000
_cell.length_c   1.000
_cell.angle_alpha   90.00
_cell.angle_beta   90.00
_cell.angle_gamma   90.00
#
_symmetry.space_group_name_H-M   'P 1'
#
loop_
_entity.id
_entity.type
_entity.pdbx_description
1 polymer ?
#
loop_
_entity_poly.entity_id
_entity_poly.type
_entity_poly.pdbx_seq_one_letter_code
_entity_poly.pdbx_strand_id
1 'polypeptide(L)' 'MMQQYLRLKAQHPDILLFYRMGDFYEMFYDDAERASRLLDLTLTTRGASAGAPIKMAGVPYHAVEQYLA' A
#
# COMPACT_ATOMS: atom_id res chain seq x y z
N MET A 1 7.59 8.03 8.72
CA MET A 1 6.50 7.51 7.87
C MET A 1 6.31 6.00 8.04
N MET A 2 7.26 5.15 7.60
CA MET A 2 7.03 3.69 7.59
C MET A 2 6.76 3.09 8.99
N GLN A 3 7.35 3.64 10.05
CA GLN A 3 7.02 3.25 11.44
C GLN A 3 5.55 3.51 11.82
N GLN A 4 4.93 4.57 11.29
CA GLN A 4 3.52 4.86 11.54
C GLN A 4 2.63 3.89 10.75
N TYR A 5 2.96 3.66 9.48
CA TYR A 5 2.28 2.65 8.66
C TYR A 5 2.30 1.28 9.34
N LEU A 6 3.46 0.80 9.79
CA LEU A 6 3.59 -0.50 10.45
C LEU A 6 2.77 -0.57 11.76
N ARG A 7 2.70 0.54 12.50
CA ARG A 7 1.89 0.61 13.73
C ARG A 7 0.39 0.50 13.44
N LEU A 8 -0.10 1.16 12.40
CA LEU A 8 -1.49 1.05 11.96
C LEU A 8 -1.78 -0.32 11.37
N LYS A 9 -0.86 -0.86 10.57
CA LYS A 9 -1.00 -2.20 9.98
C LYS A 9 -1.02 -3.29 11.05
N ALA A 10 -0.28 -3.13 12.15
CA ALA A 10 -0.32 -4.05 13.29
C ALA A 10 -1.71 -4.12 13.96
N GLN A 11 -2.54 -3.06 13.85
CA GLN A 11 -3.92 -3.07 14.34
C GLN A 11 -4.88 -3.73 13.34
N HIS A 12 -4.45 -3.89 12.09
CA HIS A 12 -5.24 -4.39 10.97
C HIS A 12 -4.43 -5.41 10.13
N PRO A 13 -3.98 -6.53 10.72
CA PRO A 13 -3.04 -7.44 10.06
C PRO A 13 -3.62 -8.12 8.82
N ASP A 14 -4.91 -8.46 8.83
CA ASP A 14 -5.51 -9.35 7.83
C ASP A 14 -6.14 -8.61 6.63
N ILE A 15 -6.42 -7.31 6.79
CA ILE A 15 -7.07 -6.47 5.78
C ILE A 15 -6.06 -5.57 5.07
N LEU A 16 -6.35 -5.17 3.83
CA LEU A 16 -5.52 -4.21 3.11
C LEU A 16 -5.61 -2.82 3.74
N LEU A 17 -4.47 -2.21 4.03
CA LEU A 17 -4.41 -0.85 4.56
C LEU A 17 -4.09 0.17 3.45
N PHE A 18 -5.12 0.90 3.01
CA PHE A 18 -4.96 2.03 2.09
C PHE A 18 -4.38 3.24 2.85
N TYR A 19 -3.07 3.43 2.78
CA TYR A 19 -2.38 4.50 3.50
C TYR A 19 -2.26 5.77 2.66
N ARG A 20 -2.85 6.87 3.12
CA ARG A 20 -2.88 8.13 2.36
C ARG A 20 -1.50 8.79 2.29
N MET A 21 -1.02 9.00 1.06
CA MET A 21 0.25 9.65 0.75
C MET A 21 0.07 10.69 -0.36
N GLY A 22 -0.09 11.96 0.02
CA GLY A 22 -0.34 13.03 -0.95
C GLY A 22 -1.64 12.75 -1.69
N ASP A 23 -1.57 12.64 -3.02
CA ASP A 23 -2.72 12.33 -3.89
C ASP A 23 -2.95 10.84 -4.14
N PHE A 24 -2.22 9.94 -3.48
CA PHE A 24 -2.37 8.49 -3.64
C PHE A 24 -2.77 7.80 -2.33
N TYR A 25 -3.47 6.68 -2.45
CA TYR A 25 -3.50 5.66 -1.42
C TYR A 25 -2.48 4.60 -1.77
N GLU A 26 -1.48 4.42 -0.91
CA GLU A 26 -0.39 3.48 -1.09
C GLU A 26 -0.53 2.32 -0.11
N MET A 27 -0.17 1.14 -0.59
CA MET A 27 -0.07 -0.10 0.17
C MET A 27 1.39 -0.58 0.08
N PHE A 28 1.90 -1.18 1.16
CA PHE A 28 3.30 -1.59 1.24
C PHE A 28 3.46 -3.06 1.63
N TYR A 29 4.61 -3.63 1.26
CA TYR A 29 4.99 -5.04 1.56
C TYR A 29 3.95 -6.02 0.99
N ASP A 30 3.44 -6.94 1.81
CA ASP A 30 2.49 -7.97 1.40
C ASP A 30 1.17 -7.37 0.90
N ASP A 31 0.73 -6.24 1.47
CA ASP A 31 -0.47 -5.55 1.00
C ASP A 31 -0.28 -5.02 -0.42
N ALA A 32 0.93 -4.58 -0.79
CA ALA A 32 1.23 -4.15 -2.14
C ALA A 32 1.11 -5.31 -3.14
N GLU A 33 1.64 -6.48 -2.79
CA GLU A 33 1.55 -7.67 -3.66
C GLU A 33 0.14 -8.22 -3.78
N ARG A 34 -0.63 -8.18 -2.69
CA ARG A 34 -2.04 -8.59 -2.69
C ARG A 34 -2.86 -7.63 -3.52
N ALA A 35 -2.71 -6.32 -3.30
CA ALA A 35 -3.43 -5.30 -4.05
C ALA A 35 -3.08 -5.31 -5.53
N SER A 36 -1.80 -5.47 -5.89
CA SER A 36 -1.38 -5.60 -7.29
C SER A 36 -2.12 -6.73 -8.01
N ARG A 37 -2.28 -7.88 -7.35
CA ARG A 37 -2.98 -9.04 -7.93
C ARG A 37 -4.50 -8.90 -7.94
N LEU A 38 -5.07 -8.35 -6.87
CA LEU A 38 -6.53 -8.25 -6.70
C LEU A 38 -7.15 -7.11 -7.52
N LEU A 39 -6.42 -6.01 -7.64
CA LEU A 39 -6.90 -4.74 -8.20
C LEU A 39 -6.21 -4.41 -9.54
N ASP A 40 -5.42 -5.34 -10.07
CA ASP A 40 -4.63 -5.18 -11.31
C ASP A 40 -3.76 -3.90 -11.30
N LEU A 41 -3.12 -3.63 -10.16
CA LEU A 41 -2.26 -2.46 -9.98
C LEU A 41 -0.80 -2.81 -10.29
N THR A 42 -0.06 -1.86 -10.85
CA THR A 42 1.38 -1.98 -11.04
C THR A 42 2.09 -2.11 -9.70
N LEU A 43 2.77 -3.24 -9.47
CA LEU A 43 3.67 -3.43 -8.34
C LEU A 43 5.00 -2.73 -8.63
N THR A 44 5.41 -1.83 -7.75
CA THR A 44 6.69 -1.11 -7.82
C THR A 44 7.40 -1.16 -6.48
N THR A 45 8.52 -0.46 -6.35
CA THR A 45 9.30 -0.38 -5.10
C THR A 45 9.59 1.07 -4.74
N ARG A 46 9.56 1.39 -3.44
CA ARG A 46 9.82 2.73 -2.90
C ARG A 46 10.91 2.69 -1.83
N GLY A 47 12.07 3.25 -2.13
CA GLY A 47 13.18 3.36 -1.19
C GLY A 47 13.62 1.99 -0.64
N ALA A 48 14.24 1.99 0.53
CA ALA A 48 14.65 0.78 1.22
C ALA A 48 14.34 0.86 2.73
N SER A 49 13.97 -0.28 3.32
CA SER A 49 13.86 -0.48 4.76
C SER A 49 14.76 -1.65 5.17
N ALA A 50 15.59 -1.46 6.18
CA ALA A 50 16.55 -2.47 6.65
C ALA A 50 17.42 -3.08 5.52
N GLY A 51 17.74 -2.28 4.49
CA GLY A 51 18.54 -2.72 3.34
C GLY A 51 17.76 -3.42 2.22
N ALA A 52 16.47 -3.71 2.40
CA ALA A 52 15.61 -4.30 1.37
C ALA A 52 14.66 -3.25 0.75
N PRO A 53 14.39 -3.32 -0.57
CA PRO A 53 13.45 -2.43 -1.22
C PRO A 53 12.02 -2.68 -0.74
N ILE A 54 11.26 -1.62 -0.47
CA ILE A 54 9.89 -1.73 0.02
C ILE A 54 8.96 -1.87 -1.19
N LYS A 55 8.29 -3.02 -1.31
CA LYS A 55 7.24 -3.23 -2.32
C LYS A 55 6.08 -2.28 -2.08
N MET A 56 5.54 -1.70 -3.14
CA MET A 56 4.51 -0.68 -3.10
C MET A 56 3.56 -0.82 -4.29
N ALA A 57 2.27 -0.66 -4.04
CA ALA A 57 1.24 -0.45 -5.06
C ALA A 57 0.35 0.70 -4.59
N GLY A 58 -0.24 1.44 -5.52
CA GLY A 58 -1.04 2.60 -5.15
C GLY A 58 -2.13 2.95 -6.13
N VAL A 59 -3.14 3.64 -5.61
CA VAL A 59 -4.32 4.09 -6.34
C VAL A 59 -4.44 5.62 -6.21
N PRO A 60 -4.71 6.36 -7.29
CA PRO A 60 -5.01 7.78 -7.19
C PRO A 60 -6.23 8.04 -6.30
N TYR A 61 -6.18 9.08 -5.47
CA TYR A 61 -7.24 9.51 -4.56
C TYR A 61 -8.63 9.46 -5.19
N HIS A 62 -8.74 10.14 -6.33
CA HIS A 62 -9.98 10.42 -7.03
C HIS A 62 -10.54 9.17 -7.71
N ALA A 63 -9.75 8.09 -7.80
CA ALA A 63 -10.16 6.82 -8.37
C ALA A 63 -10.44 5.75 -7.31
N VAL A 64 -10.17 6.02 -6.01
CA VAL A 64 -10.21 4.99 -4.95
C VAL A 64 -11.56 4.29 -4.85
N GLU A 65 -12.66 5.01 -5.03
CA GLU A 65 -14.02 4.45 -4.94
C GLU A 65 -14.24 3.31 -5.95
N GLN A 66 -13.64 3.40 -7.14
CA GLN A 66 -13.77 2.37 -8.18
C GLN A 66 -13.12 1.05 -7.78
N TYR A 67 -12.10 1.09 -6.92
CA TYR A 67 -11.38 -0.08 -6.43
C TYR A 67 -11.95 -0.65 -5.12
N LEU A 68 -12.88 0.08 -4.49
CA LEU A 68 -13.55 -0.35 -3.26
C LEU A 68 -14.95 -0.95 -3.51
N ALA A 69 -15.47 -0.82 -4.74
CA ALA A 69 -16.80 -1.25 -5.14
C ALA A 69 -16.97 -2.77 -5.28
#